data_AF-A0A3S1RD58-F1
#
_entry.id   AF-A0A3S1RD58-F1
#
_cell.length_a   1.000
_cell.length_b   1.000
_cell.length_c   1.000
_cell.angle_alpha   90.00
_cell.angle_beta   90.00
_cell.angle_gamma   90.00
#
_symmetry.space_group_name_H-M   'P 1'
#
loop_
_entity.id
_entity.type
_entity.pdbx_description
1 polymer ?
#
loop_
_entity_poly.entity_id
_entity_poly.type
_entity_poly.pdbx_seq_one_letter_code
_entity_poly.pdbx_strand_id
1 'polypeptide(L)'
;AWTFYGTTLRVYDPGVDAWHIFWSDPRNQYYSRQLGRAEGDTIVQIGADGSGASVRWSFSRITENSFRWLGERSPDGGATWRLEVEFLARRTTQG
;
A
#
# COMPACT_ATOMS: atom_id res chain seq x y z
N ALA A 1 10.51 17.25 6.05
CA ALA A 1 10.83 15.85 5.71
C ALA A 1 9.61 15.00 6.07
N TRP A 2 9.13 14.15 5.14
CA TRP A 2 8.03 13.23 5.42
C TRP A 2 8.56 12.09 6.30
N THR A 3 8.36 12.18 7.60
CA THR A 3 8.70 11.10 8.52
C THR A 3 7.45 10.25 8.72
N PHE A 4 7.33 9.16 7.96
CA PHE A 4 6.33 8.13 8.25
C PHE A 4 6.79 7.39 9.50
N TYR A 5 6.13 7.65 10.62
CA TYR A 5 6.42 7.00 11.90
C TYR A 5 5.20 6.18 12.29
N GLY A 6 5.31 4.86 12.17
CA GLY A 6 4.18 4.00 12.47
C GLY A 6 4.49 2.53 12.32
N THR A 7 3.49 1.74 12.65
CA THR A 7 3.54 0.29 12.65
C THR A 7 2.51 -0.25 11.68
N THR A 8 2.91 -1.17 10.81
CA THR A 8 1.96 -1.97 10.03
C THR A 8 1.82 -3.36 10.65
N LEU A 9 0.59 -3.79 10.94
CA LEU A 9 0.26 -5.19 11.21
C LEU A 9 -0.38 -5.79 9.94
N ARG A 10 0.10 -6.95 9.52
CA ARG A 10 -0.47 -7.71 8.39
C ARG A 10 -0.89 -9.10 8.87
N VAL A 11 -2.14 -9.45 8.66
CA VAL A 11 -2.70 -10.75 9.07
C VAL A 11 -3.37 -11.39 7.86
N TYR A 12 -2.89 -12.56 7.45
CA TYR A 12 -3.55 -13.32 6.39
C TYR A 12 -4.83 -13.97 6.91
N ASP A 13 -5.90 -13.84 6.12
CA ASP A 13 -7.20 -14.42 6.40
C ASP A 13 -7.60 -15.33 5.22
N PRO A 14 -7.59 -16.66 5.41
CA PRO A 14 -7.91 -17.61 4.35
C PRO A 14 -9.39 -17.54 3.92
N GLY A 15 -10.29 -16.97 4.73
CA GLY A 15 -11.71 -16.86 4.39
C GLY A 15 -12.00 -15.84 3.29
N VAL A 16 -11.12 -14.86 3.11
CA VAL A 16 -11.22 -13.81 2.06
C VAL A 16 -10.03 -13.82 1.09
N ASP A 17 -9.16 -14.82 1.23
CA ASP A 17 -7.88 -14.98 0.54
C ASP A 17 -7.14 -13.65 0.39
N ALA A 18 -6.92 -13.01 1.53
CA ALA A 18 -6.32 -11.68 1.58
C ALA A 18 -5.59 -11.42 2.88
N TRP A 19 -4.73 -10.41 2.84
CA TRP A 19 -4.09 -9.85 4.02
C TRP A 19 -4.90 -8.66 4.52
N HIS A 20 -5.36 -8.70 5.77
CA HIS A 20 -5.78 -7.49 6.47
C HIS A 20 -4.52 -6.71 6.85
N ILE A 21 -4.43 -5.47 6.39
CA ILE A 21 -3.29 -4.57 6.61
C ILE A 21 -3.79 -3.41 7.45
N PHE A 22 -3.24 -3.24 8.65
CA PHE A 22 -3.56 -2.14 9.55
C PHE A 22 -2.32 -1.28 9.71
N TRP A 23 -2.43 0.00 9.40
CA TRP A 23 -1.39 0.98 9.66
C TRP A 23 -1.82 1.91 10.80
N SER A 24 -0.90 2.12 11.73
CA SER A 24 -1.07 3.04 12.85
C SER A 24 0.09 4.03 12.88
N ASP A 25 -0.21 5.30 12.63
CA ASP A 25 0.69 6.44 12.82
C ASP A 25 0.30 7.18 14.11
N PRO A 26 0.95 6.90 15.25
CA PRO A 26 0.62 7.53 16.51
C PRO A 26 1.02 9.01 16.56
N ARG A 27 1.93 9.46 15.68
CA ARG A 27 2.37 10.86 15.65
C ARG A 27 1.30 11.76 15.06
N ASN A 28 0.70 11.32 13.95
CA ASN A 28 -0.33 12.09 13.23
C ASN A 28 -1.77 11.67 13.58
N GLN A 29 -1.93 10.69 14.49
CA GLN A 29 -3.22 10.08 14.82
C GLN A 29 -3.97 9.58 13.58
N TYR A 30 -3.21 9.03 12.63
CA TYR A 30 -3.74 8.49 11.39
C TYR A 30 -3.72 6.97 11.44
N TYR A 31 -4.87 6.37 11.16
CA TYR A 31 -5.05 4.93 11.17
C TYR A 31 -5.74 4.53 9.88
N SER A 32 -5.24 3.49 9.22
CA SER A 32 -5.85 2.99 7.99
C SER A 32 -5.90 1.47 7.96
N ARG A 33 -6.89 0.97 7.22
CA ARG A 33 -7.07 -0.46 6.95
C ARG A 33 -7.15 -0.68 5.45
N GLN A 34 -6.46 -1.72 5.00
CA GLN A 34 -6.46 -2.15 3.61
C GLN A 34 -6.59 -3.67 3.52
N LEU A 35 -7.04 -4.16 2.38
CA LEU A 35 -6.95 -5.56 1.98
C LEU A 35 -5.87 -5.72 0.92
N GLY A 36 -4.91 -6.59 1.18
CA GLY A 36 -3.81 -6.92 0.28
C GLY A 36 -4.02 -8.26 -0.41
N ARG A 37 -3.83 -8.33 -1.73
CA ARG A 37 -3.87 -9.55 -2.55
C ARG A 37 -2.75 -9.58 -3.57
N ALA A 38 -2.43 -10.79 -4.04
CA ALA A 38 -1.69 -10.96 -5.28
C ALA A 38 -2.65 -10.86 -6.46
N GLU A 39 -2.26 -10.12 -7.49
CA GLU A 39 -2.93 -10.01 -8.79
C GLU A 39 -1.89 -10.34 -9.87
N GLY A 40 -1.78 -11.62 -10.22
CA GLY A 40 -0.66 -12.14 -11.02
C GLY A 40 0.67 -11.88 -10.31
N ASP A 41 1.60 -11.21 -10.99
CA ASP A 41 2.93 -10.86 -10.47
C ASP A 41 2.94 -9.53 -9.67
N THR A 42 1.77 -8.95 -9.41
CA THR A 42 1.61 -7.68 -8.69
C THR A 42 1.01 -7.93 -7.32
N ILE A 43 1.43 -7.19 -6.30
CA ILE A 43 0.76 -7.15 -5.00
C ILE A 43 -0.03 -5.85 -4.92
N VAL A 44 -1.34 -5.95 -4.71
CA VAL A 44 -2.27 -4.82 -4.66
C VAL A 44 -2.89 -4.70 -3.27
N GLN A 45 -2.89 -3.50 -2.70
CA GLN A 45 -3.48 -3.18 -1.41
C GLN A 45 -4.54 -2.10 -1.60
N ILE A 46 -5.80 -2.40 -1.29
CA ILE A 46 -6.92 -1.48 -1.47
C ILE A 46 -7.52 -1.14 -0.11
N GLY A 47 -7.78 0.14 0.13
CA GLY A 47 -8.55 0.61 1.28
C GLY A 47 -9.15 1.98 0.99
N ALA A 48 -9.43 2.74 2.05
CA ALA A 48 -9.89 4.12 1.95
C ALA A 48 -9.03 5.03 2.83
N ASP A 49 -8.90 6.30 2.42
CA ASP A 49 -8.29 7.34 3.25
C ASP A 49 -9.29 7.93 4.26
N GLY A 50 -8.84 8.89 5.08
CA GLY A 50 -9.67 9.56 6.08
C GLY A 50 -10.84 10.38 5.52
N SER A 51 -10.89 10.63 4.21
CA SER A 51 -12.03 11.28 3.54
C SER A 51 -13.02 10.29 2.92
N GLY A 52 -12.71 8.98 2.96
CA GLY A 52 -13.49 7.92 2.35
C GLY A 52 -13.15 7.66 0.87
N ALA A 53 -12.19 8.38 0.28
CA ALA A 53 -11.74 8.11 -1.08
C ALA A 53 -10.96 6.78 -1.11
N SER A 54 -11.13 6.01 -2.18
CA SER A 54 -10.42 4.74 -2.33
C SER A 54 -8.93 5.00 -2.59
N VAL A 55 -8.09 4.21 -1.94
CA VAL A 55 -6.63 4.25 -2.10
C VAL A 55 -6.16 2.87 -2.54
N ARG A 56 -5.26 2.83 -3.52
CA ARG A 56 -4.63 1.63 -4.02
C ARG A 56 -3.12 1.77 -3.97
N TRP A 57 -2.46 0.78 -3.38
CA TRP A 57 -1.02 0.63 -3.45
C TRP A 57 -0.66 -0.63 -4.23
N SER A 58 0.24 -0.49 -5.19
CA SER A 58 0.62 -1.59 -6.08
C SER A 58 2.13 -1.77 -6.09
N PHE A 59 2.60 -2.98 -5.79
CA PHE A 59 4.00 -3.39 -5.91
C PHE A 59 4.12 -4.27 -7.16
N SER A 60 4.94 -3.84 -8.12
CA SER A 60 5.12 -4.52 -9.41
C SER A 60 6.59 -4.56 -9.80
N ARG A 61 6.92 -5.36 -10.82
CA ARG A 61 8.30 -5.54 -11.31
C ARG A 61 9.24 -5.92 -10.16
N ILE A 62 8.76 -6.80 -9.29
CA ILE A 62 9.48 -7.25 -8.10
C ILE A 62 10.60 -8.17 -8.57
N THR A 63 11.83 -7.81 -8.23
CA THR A 63 13.03 -8.64 -8.39
C THR A 63 13.64 -8.86 -7.01
N GLU A 64 14.72 -9.64 -6.95
CA GLU A 64 15.50 -9.82 -5.73
C GLU A 64 15.96 -8.50 -5.09
N ASN A 65 16.23 -7.48 -5.93
CA ASN A 65 16.92 -6.26 -5.54
C ASN A 65 16.16 -4.97 -5.87
N SER A 66 14.97 -5.05 -6.45
CA SER A 66 14.19 -3.85 -6.81
C SER A 66 12.70 -4.12 -6.89
N PHE A 67 11.90 -3.06 -6.76
CA PHE A 67 10.49 -3.08 -7.12
C PHE A 67 10.00 -1.67 -7.49
N ARG A 68 8.90 -1.62 -8.25
CA ARG A 68 8.13 -0.40 -8.49
C ARG A 68 6.96 -0.37 -7.52
N TRP A 69 6.76 0.74 -6.83
CA TRP A 69 5.67 0.92 -5.88
C TRP A 69 4.87 2.18 -6.22
N LEU A 70 3.58 2.00 -6.47
CA LEU A 70 2.66 3.07 -6.85
C LEU A 70 1.66 3.31 -5.73
N GLY A 71 1.36 4.57 -5.45
CA GLY A 71 0.23 5.01 -4.65
C GLY A 71 -0.75 5.79 -5.51
N GLU A 72 -1.98 5.29 -5.58
CA GLU A 72 -3.05 5.85 -6.39
C GLU A 72 -4.27 6.15 -5.53
N ARG A 73 -5.02 7.18 -5.91
CA ARG A 73 -6.25 7.60 -5.25
C ARG A 73 -7.39 7.68 -6.24
N SER A 74 -8.57 7.28 -5.80
CA SER A 74 -9.80 7.32 -6.57
C SER A 74 -10.92 7.97 -5.75
N PRO A 75 -11.36 9.19 -6.13
CA PRO A 75 -12.47 9.87 -5.46
C PRO A 75 -13.85 9.31 -5.88
N ASP A 76 -13.91 8.48 -6.91
CA ASP A 76 -15.14 7.97 -7.53
C ASP A 76 -15.34 6.46 -7.32
N GLY A 77 -14.82 5.93 -6.20
CA GLY A 77 -15.06 4.54 -5.80
C GLY A 77 -14.34 3.49 -6.66
N GLY A 78 -13.24 3.87 -7.30
CA GLY A 78 -12.39 3.00 -8.12
C GLY A 78 -12.66 3.09 -9.62
N ALA A 79 -13.56 3.97 -10.07
CA ALA A 79 -13.85 4.14 -11.50
C ALA A 79 -12.68 4.82 -12.24
N THR A 80 -12.04 5.81 -11.61
CA THR A 80 -10.80 6.43 -12.10
C THR A 80 -9.74 6.47 -11.01
N TRP A 81 -8.51 6.13 -11.38
CA TRP A 81 -7.36 6.13 -10.49
C TRP A 81 -6.37 7.21 -10.90
N ARG A 82 -5.98 8.06 -9.95
CA ARG A 82 -4.97 9.08 -10.13
C ARG A 82 -3.70 8.64 -9.42
N LEU A 83 -2.59 8.57 -10.15
CA LEU A 83 -1.28 8.33 -9.55
C LEU A 83 -0.88 9.56 -8.73
N GLU A 84 -0.67 9.36 -7.43
CA GLU A 84 -0.20 10.40 -6.52
C GLU A 84 1.29 10.28 -6.24
N VAL A 85 1.80 9.04 -6.18
CA VAL A 85 3.21 8.78 -5.89
C VAL A 85 3.72 7.54 -6.60
N GLU A 86 4.97 7.61 -7.04
CA GLU A 86 5.73 6.49 -7.59
C GLU A 86 7.10 6.40 -6.93
N PHE A 87 7.46 5.19 -6.52
CA PHE A 87 8.77 4.85 -6.01
C PHE A 87 9.41 3.75 -6.86
N LEU A 88 10.69 3.95 -7.18
CA LEU A 88 11.55 2.93 -7.77
C LEU A 88 12.55 2.47 -6.71
N ALA A 89 12.15 1.48 -5.93
CA ALA A 89 12.95 0.99 -4.82
C ALA A 89 14.06 0.07 -5.32
N ARG A 90 15.26 0.23 -4.75
CA ARG A 90 16.41 -0.64 -4.95
C ARG A 90 17.04 -0.98 -3.62
N ARG A 91 17.44 -2.24 -3.45
CA ARG A 91 18.24 -2.68 -2.30
C ARG A 91 19.58 -1.97 -2.35
N THR A 92 19.97 -1.33 -1.24
CA THR A 92 21.33 -0.82 -1.06
C THR A 92 22.21 -1.96 -0.56
N THR A 93 23.38 -2.14 -1.17
CA THR A 93 24.44 -2.94 -0.56
C THR A 93 25.01 -2.15 0.62
N GLN A 94 24.86 -2.66 1.83
CA GLN A 94 25.72 -2.21 2.93
C GLN A 94 27.14 -2.69 2.63
N GLY A 95 28.08 -1.74 2.54
CA GLY A 95 29.51 -1.99 2.64
C GLY A 95 29.99 -1.80 4.07
#